data_AF-A0A2E0N5S6-F1
#
_entry.id   AF-A0A2E0N5S6-F1
#
_cell.length_a   1.000
_cell.length_b   1.000
_cell.length_c   1.000
_cell.angle_alpha   90.00
_cell.angle_beta   90.00
_cell.angle_gamma   90.00
#
_symmetry.space_group_name_H-M   'P 1'
#
loop_
_entity.id
_entity.type
_entity.pdbx_description
1 polymer ?
#
loop_
_entity_poly.entity_id
_entity_poly.type
_entity_poly.pdbx_seq_one_letter_code
_entity_poly.pdbx_strand_id
1 'polypeptide(L)'
;MIWIFTAIVFGLLLYTCREPNLARPLTLSADGVELFPIFDKQAVLQRLPVGYEFLDYRYSITGCSLSTFHRDVTSSPFLFKTRHPVYTLISYGSEGKLLSVVPGSQASVPFVWGAPRVIDSTQAKAVLFHCDVLHAGVISRDPQRLAVQYKIAHRNDLPLLAELQGIDVDKRETTSIALGYEWLSRKLSLMFPFLINHVFTRYLQRQSNTLLNRLLLTVFGRSFYNR
;
A
#
# COMPACT_ATOMS: atom_id res chain seq x y z
N MET A 1 39.29 -4.40 1.79
CA MET A 1 38.49 -4.87 0.63
C MET A 1 37.02 -5.12 0.99
N ILE A 2 36.72 -5.90 2.04
CA ILE A 2 35.34 -6.19 2.48
C ILE A 2 34.52 -4.92 2.78
N TRP A 3 35.08 -3.96 3.52
CA TRP A 3 34.37 -2.72 3.86
C TRP A 3 33.97 -1.86 2.65
N ILE A 4 34.81 -1.82 1.62
CA ILE A 4 34.53 -1.08 0.38
C ILE A 4 33.39 -1.78 -0.37
N PHE A 5 33.44 -3.10 -0.49
CA PHE A 5 32.37 -3.89 -1.10
C PHE A 5 31.04 -3.70 -0.37
N THR A 6 31.04 -3.79 0.97
CA THR A 6 29.84 -3.55 1.78
C THR A 6 29.29 -2.14 1.59
N ALA A 7 30.16 -1.12 1.55
CA ALA A 7 29.74 0.26 1.31
C ALA A 7 29.12 0.45 -0.09
N ILE A 8 29.68 -0.18 -1.12
CA ILE A 8 29.13 -0.16 -2.48
C ILE A 8 27.75 -0.82 -2.52
N VAL A 9 27.62 -2.03 -1.94
CA VAL A 9 26.34 -2.74 -1.88
C VAL A 9 25.29 -1.91 -1.14
N PHE A 10 25.65 -1.32 0.00
CA PHE A 10 24.76 -0.47 0.76
C PHE A 10 24.35 0.79 -0.03
N GLY A 11 25.29 1.44 -0.71
CA GLY A 11 25.01 2.59 -1.58
C GLY A 11 24.06 2.24 -2.73
N LEU A 12 24.24 1.08 -3.36
CA LEU A 12 23.34 0.56 -4.40
C LEU A 12 21.94 0.27 -3.85
N LEU A 13 21.83 -0.33 -2.66
CA LEU A 13 20.55 -0.60 -2.00
C LEU A 13 19.81 0.70 -1.66
N LEU A 14 20.51 1.72 -1.18
CA LEU A 14 19.90 3.04 -0.94
C LEU A 14 19.47 3.70 -2.25
N TYR A 15 20.25 3.54 -3.33
CA TYR A 15 19.92 4.08 -4.63
C TYR A 15 18.65 3.45 -5.22
N THR A 16 18.49 2.12 -5.13
CA THR A 16 17.28 1.42 -5.60
C THR A 16 16.04 1.77 -4.78
N CYS A 17 16.23 2.20 -3.53
CA CYS A 17 15.16 2.66 -2.66
C CYS A 17 14.79 4.15 -2.83
N ARG A 18 15.36 4.86 -3.82
CA ARG A 18 14.95 6.23 -4.14
C ARG A 18 13.53 6.23 -4.71
N GLU A 19 12.76 7.23 -4.30
CA GLU A 19 11.36 7.40 -4.66
C GLU A 19 11.19 8.67 -5.49
N PRO A 20 11.61 8.68 -6.76
CA PRO A 20 11.39 9.84 -7.62
C PRO A 20 9.90 10.01 -7.91
N ASN A 21 9.52 11.23 -8.28
CA ASN A 21 8.16 11.50 -8.74
C ASN A 21 7.86 10.68 -10.01
N LEU A 22 6.60 10.34 -10.18
CA LEU A 22 6.11 9.63 -11.35
C LEU A 22 6.28 10.52 -12.60
N ALA A 23 7.08 10.06 -13.56
CA ALA A 23 7.42 10.79 -14.77
C ALA A 23 6.65 10.34 -16.02
N ARG A 24 5.82 9.29 -15.92
CA ARG A 24 5.06 8.73 -17.04
C ARG A 24 3.64 8.35 -16.60
N PRO A 25 2.66 8.28 -17.51
CA PRO A 25 1.36 7.71 -17.18
C PRO A 25 1.48 6.24 -16.75
N LEU A 26 0.56 5.82 -15.89
CA LEU A 26 0.39 4.43 -15.44
C LEU A 26 -0.87 3.85 -16.06
N THR A 27 -0.88 2.53 -16.30
CA THR A 27 -2.05 1.80 -16.79
C THR A 27 -2.34 0.60 -15.90
N LEU A 28 -3.62 0.26 -15.72
CA LEU A 28 -4.01 -0.85 -14.86
C LEU A 28 -3.44 -2.19 -15.34
N SER A 29 -3.37 -2.42 -16.66
CA SER A 29 -2.90 -3.67 -17.26
C SER A 29 -1.39 -3.89 -17.09
N ALA A 30 -0.57 -2.86 -17.32
CA ALA A 30 0.89 -2.99 -17.24
C ALA A 30 1.40 -2.75 -15.81
N ASP A 31 0.88 -1.72 -15.15
CA ASP A 31 1.42 -1.20 -13.90
C ASP A 31 0.63 -1.63 -12.68
N GLY A 32 -0.58 -2.16 -12.86
CA GLY A 32 -1.50 -2.45 -11.77
C GLY A 32 -2.05 -1.19 -11.11
N VAL A 33 -1.87 -0.01 -11.72
CA VAL A 33 -2.26 1.29 -11.17
C VAL A 33 -2.87 2.17 -12.27
N GLU A 34 -3.97 2.84 -11.97
CA GLU A 34 -4.59 3.84 -12.83
C GLU A 34 -4.92 5.11 -12.01
N LEU A 35 -4.72 6.27 -12.63
CA LEU A 35 -4.84 7.58 -12.00
C LEU A 35 -6.11 8.27 -12.46
N PHE A 36 -6.85 8.86 -11.52
CA PHE A 36 -8.07 9.61 -11.80
C PHE A 36 -7.91 11.06 -11.30
N PRO A 37 -8.17 12.07 -12.15
CA PRO A 37 -8.03 13.48 -11.77
C PRO A 37 -9.05 13.91 -10.71
N ILE A 38 -10.20 13.23 -10.65
CA ILE A 38 -11.25 13.40 -9.64
C ILE A 38 -11.74 12.03 -9.19
N PHE A 39 -12.30 11.95 -7.99
CA PHE A 39 -12.96 10.73 -7.52
C PHE A 39 -14.35 10.60 -8.17
N ASP A 40 -14.54 9.52 -8.93
CA ASP A 40 -15.83 9.15 -9.52
C ASP A 40 -15.93 7.62 -9.56
N LYS A 41 -16.86 7.07 -8.76
CA LYS A 41 -17.09 5.61 -8.68
C LYS A 41 -17.54 5.03 -10.03
N GLN A 42 -18.39 5.72 -10.76
CA GLN A 42 -18.92 5.22 -12.02
C GLN A 42 -17.83 5.20 -13.10
N ALA A 43 -17.02 6.26 -13.19
CA ALA A 43 -15.89 6.31 -14.09
C ALA A 43 -14.87 5.19 -13.79
N VAL A 44 -14.63 4.88 -12.51
CA VAL A 44 -13.77 3.77 -12.10
C VAL A 44 -14.34 2.42 -12.57
N LEU A 45 -15.62 2.14 -12.34
CA LEU A 45 -16.23 0.88 -12.77
C LEU A 45 -16.23 0.72 -14.29
N GLN A 46 -16.36 1.80 -15.05
CA GLN A 46 -16.27 1.77 -16.53
C GLN A 46 -14.88 1.38 -17.05
N ARG A 47 -13.82 1.51 -16.23
CA ARG A 47 -12.47 1.03 -16.57
C ARG A 47 -12.25 -0.44 -16.30
N LEU A 48 -13.13 -1.07 -15.51
CA LEU A 48 -13.03 -2.47 -15.14
C LEU A 48 -13.92 -3.34 -16.04
N PRO A 49 -13.61 -4.63 -16.20
CA PRO A 49 -14.50 -5.57 -16.85
C PRO A 49 -15.90 -5.58 -16.23
N VAL A 50 -16.89 -6.03 -17.00
CA VAL A 50 -18.27 -6.17 -16.49
C VAL A 50 -18.31 -7.12 -15.30
N GLY A 51 -19.01 -6.72 -14.23
CA GLY A 51 -19.23 -7.53 -13.03
C GLY A 51 -18.40 -7.14 -11.81
N TYR A 52 -17.55 -6.11 -11.95
CA TYR A 52 -16.94 -5.44 -10.81
C TYR A 52 -17.91 -4.51 -10.08
N GLU A 53 -17.81 -4.49 -8.76
CA GLU A 53 -18.59 -3.63 -7.88
C GLU A 53 -17.76 -3.15 -6.69
N PHE A 54 -18.17 -2.00 -6.12
CA PHE A 54 -17.65 -1.55 -4.84
C PHE A 54 -18.20 -2.43 -3.73
N LEU A 55 -17.33 -2.88 -2.84
CA LEU A 55 -17.74 -3.55 -1.61
C LEU A 55 -18.35 -2.53 -0.65
N ASP A 56 -19.13 -3.00 0.32
CA ASP A 56 -19.54 -2.21 1.49
C ASP A 56 -18.34 -2.00 2.42
N TYR A 57 -17.41 -1.17 1.96
CA TYR A 57 -16.13 -0.90 2.59
C TYR A 57 -15.76 0.58 2.40
N ARG A 58 -15.56 1.28 3.50
CA ARG A 58 -15.00 2.63 3.56
C ARG A 58 -14.03 2.73 4.72
N TYR A 59 -12.80 3.16 4.44
CA TYR A 59 -11.81 3.41 5.48
C TYR A 59 -11.22 4.81 5.27
N SER A 60 -11.62 5.74 6.12
CA SER A 60 -11.17 7.13 6.11
C SER A 60 -9.98 7.30 7.07
N ILE A 61 -8.91 7.91 6.58
CA ILE A 61 -7.69 8.16 7.36
C ILE A 61 -7.43 9.66 7.33
N THR A 62 -7.50 10.30 8.49
CA THR A 62 -7.14 11.70 8.70
C THR A 62 -5.81 11.79 9.45
N GLY A 63 -4.91 12.64 8.96
CA GLY A 63 -3.58 12.85 9.51
C GLY A 63 -2.52 12.00 8.81
N CYS A 64 -1.64 11.42 9.60
CA CYS A 64 -0.52 10.65 9.05
C CYS A 64 -1.02 9.32 8.46
N SER A 65 -0.36 8.86 7.39
CA SER A 65 -0.67 7.55 6.80
C SER A 65 0.38 6.52 7.15
N LEU A 66 -0.03 5.26 7.07
CA LEU A 66 0.85 4.10 6.97
C LEU A 66 1.92 4.30 5.89
N SER A 67 3.14 4.63 6.33
CA SER A 67 4.25 5.04 5.47
C SER A 67 5.24 3.93 5.18
N THR A 68 4.91 2.68 5.51
CA THR A 68 5.71 1.50 5.21
C THR A 68 5.19 0.82 3.97
N PHE A 69 6.09 0.21 3.18
CA PHE A 69 5.71 -0.48 1.96
C PHE A 69 5.02 -1.81 2.27
N HIS A 70 3.79 -1.94 1.81
CA HIS A 70 2.96 -3.10 2.01
C HIS A 70 2.09 -3.40 0.78
N ARG A 71 1.46 -4.56 0.82
CA ARG A 71 0.36 -4.97 -0.04
C ARG A 71 -0.91 -5.06 0.80
N ASP A 72 -2.06 -4.99 0.14
CA ASP A 72 -3.35 -5.18 0.79
C ASP A 72 -3.64 -6.67 1.00
N VAL A 73 -2.93 -7.25 1.96
CA VAL A 73 -2.95 -8.67 2.30
C VAL A 73 -4.35 -9.21 2.60
N THR A 74 -5.26 -8.40 3.16
CA THR A 74 -6.65 -8.80 3.50
C THR A 74 -7.57 -8.89 2.29
N SER A 75 -7.11 -8.45 1.12
CA SER A 75 -7.84 -8.51 -0.13
C SER A 75 -6.95 -8.97 -1.28
N SER A 76 -5.89 -9.71 -0.96
CA SER A 76 -4.86 -10.17 -1.90
C SER A 76 -5.36 -11.37 -2.71
N PRO A 77 -5.43 -11.29 -4.06
CA PRO A 77 -5.71 -12.44 -4.91
C PRO A 77 -4.75 -13.61 -4.67
N PHE A 78 -3.47 -13.32 -4.39
CA PHE A 78 -2.48 -14.35 -4.07
C PHE A 78 -2.84 -15.17 -2.82
N LEU A 79 -3.39 -14.54 -1.78
CA LEU A 79 -3.75 -15.20 -0.53
C LEU A 79 -5.15 -15.81 -0.56
N PHE A 80 -6.15 -15.06 -1.04
CA PHE A 80 -7.56 -15.45 -1.04
C PHE A 80 -7.98 -16.29 -2.24
N LYS A 81 -7.09 -16.45 -3.23
CA LYS A 81 -7.32 -17.26 -4.44
C LYS A 81 -8.56 -16.81 -5.23
N THR A 82 -8.77 -15.49 -5.28
CA THR A 82 -9.84 -14.91 -6.12
C THR A 82 -9.58 -15.22 -7.59
N ARG A 83 -10.66 -15.40 -8.35
CA ARG A 83 -10.58 -15.68 -9.80
C ARG A 83 -10.26 -14.43 -10.60
N HIS A 84 -10.67 -13.27 -10.11
CA HIS A 84 -10.43 -11.98 -10.73
C HIS A 84 -9.52 -11.14 -9.81
N PRO A 85 -8.79 -10.17 -10.40
CA PRO A 85 -8.10 -9.14 -9.65
C PRO A 85 -9.02 -8.43 -8.64
N VAL A 86 -8.46 -8.06 -7.49
CA VAL A 86 -9.13 -7.21 -6.50
C VAL A 86 -8.40 -5.87 -6.48
N TYR A 87 -9.15 -4.78 -6.38
CA TYR A 87 -8.62 -3.43 -6.45
C TYR A 87 -8.93 -2.62 -5.20
N THR A 88 -8.03 -1.70 -4.91
CA THR A 88 -8.19 -0.65 -3.92
C THR A 88 -8.26 0.68 -4.65
N LEU A 89 -9.23 1.51 -4.25
CA LEU A 89 -9.32 2.89 -4.70
C LEU A 89 -9.12 3.80 -3.51
N ILE A 90 -8.14 4.70 -3.58
CA ILE A 90 -7.97 5.74 -2.56
C ILE A 90 -8.27 7.09 -3.18
N SER A 91 -9.20 7.84 -2.61
CA SER A 91 -9.39 9.26 -2.90
C SER A 91 -8.66 10.12 -1.88
N TYR A 92 -8.12 11.25 -2.33
CA TYR A 92 -7.34 12.17 -1.52
C TYR A 92 -8.01 13.53 -1.47
N GLY A 93 -8.23 14.02 -0.24
CA GLY A 93 -8.71 15.38 0.01
C GLY A 93 -7.60 16.41 0.13
N SER A 94 -6.34 15.99 -0.05
CA SER A 94 -5.14 16.80 0.25
C SER A 94 -4.26 17.01 -0.96
N GLU A 95 -3.42 18.05 -0.88
CA GLU A 95 -2.45 18.41 -1.91
C GLU A 95 -1.05 17.83 -1.63
N GLY A 96 -0.19 17.86 -2.64
CA GLY A 96 1.18 17.37 -2.61
C GLY A 96 1.30 15.87 -2.89
N LYS A 97 2.33 15.25 -2.29
CA LYS A 97 2.61 13.83 -2.49
C LYS A 97 1.52 12.98 -1.85
N LEU A 98 0.99 12.00 -2.58
CA LEU A 98 -0.17 11.21 -2.15
C LEU A 98 0.22 9.80 -1.71
N LEU A 99 0.80 9.05 -2.63
CA LEU A 99 1.08 7.62 -2.52
C LEU A 99 2.39 7.30 -3.21
N SER A 100 3.15 6.35 -2.68
CA SER A 100 4.26 5.74 -3.40
C SER A 100 3.89 4.31 -3.78
N VAL A 101 4.12 3.95 -5.04
CA VAL A 101 3.79 2.64 -5.59
C VAL A 101 5.03 2.06 -6.26
N VAL A 102 5.13 0.73 -6.36
CA VAL A 102 6.07 0.05 -7.25
C VAL A 102 5.27 -0.47 -8.45
N PRO A 103 5.24 0.26 -9.58
CA PRO A 103 4.46 -0.13 -10.76
C PRO A 103 4.83 -1.53 -11.25
N GLY A 104 3.84 -2.36 -11.54
CA GLY A 104 4.03 -3.72 -12.05
C GLY A 104 4.35 -4.77 -10.98
N SER A 105 4.53 -4.39 -9.72
CA SER A 105 4.92 -5.31 -8.64
C SER A 105 3.87 -6.37 -8.26
N GLN A 106 2.63 -6.24 -8.76
CA GLN A 106 1.60 -7.26 -8.67
C GLN A 106 1.92 -8.50 -9.52
N ALA A 107 2.69 -8.35 -10.61
CA ALA A 107 3.05 -9.47 -11.49
C ALA A 107 4.13 -10.38 -10.90
N SER A 108 4.90 -9.90 -9.91
CA SER A 108 6.03 -10.63 -9.32
C SER A 108 5.75 -11.18 -7.92
N VAL A 109 4.50 -11.15 -7.45
CA VAL A 109 4.12 -11.60 -6.10
C VAL A 109 4.55 -13.06 -5.88
N PRO A 110 5.21 -13.40 -4.75
CA PRO A 110 5.35 -12.60 -3.53
C PRO A 110 6.60 -11.69 -3.51
N PHE A 111 7.46 -11.79 -4.52
CA PHE A 111 8.64 -10.94 -4.67
C PHE A 111 8.28 -9.58 -5.30
N VAL A 112 9.27 -8.68 -5.40
CA VAL A 112 9.07 -7.34 -5.95
C VAL A 112 10.21 -7.03 -6.90
N TRP A 113 9.86 -6.76 -8.15
CA TRP A 113 10.76 -6.20 -9.14
C TRP A 113 10.29 -4.80 -9.51
N GLY A 114 11.25 -3.90 -9.77
CA GLY A 114 10.98 -2.51 -10.08
C GLY A 114 11.39 -1.54 -8.97
N ALA A 115 11.18 -0.25 -9.23
CA ALA A 115 11.55 0.83 -8.34
C ALA A 115 10.32 1.66 -7.98
N PRO A 116 10.24 2.19 -6.74
CA PRO A 116 9.08 2.96 -6.30
C PRO A 116 8.98 4.29 -7.05
N ARG A 117 7.75 4.80 -7.19
CA ARG A 117 7.42 6.10 -7.77
C ARG A 117 6.40 6.80 -6.89
N VAL A 118 6.56 8.10 -6.72
CA VAL A 118 5.63 8.94 -5.96
C VAL A 118 4.58 9.53 -6.90
N ILE A 119 3.32 9.33 -6.57
CA ILE A 119 2.17 9.98 -7.21
C ILE A 119 1.88 11.28 -6.44
N ASP A 120 1.72 12.38 -7.18
CA ASP A 120 1.38 13.69 -6.64
C ASP A 120 -0.06 14.09 -6.98
N SER A 121 -0.65 14.94 -6.14
CA SER A 121 -1.99 15.52 -6.29
C SER A 121 -2.21 16.28 -7.59
N THR A 122 -1.13 16.80 -8.19
CA THR A 122 -1.15 17.43 -9.52
C THR A 122 -1.43 16.43 -10.65
N GLN A 123 -1.24 15.14 -10.38
CA GLN A 123 -1.45 14.05 -11.34
C GLN A 123 -2.78 13.33 -11.11
N ALA A 124 -3.28 13.28 -9.87
CA ALA A 124 -4.47 12.53 -9.50
C ALA A 124 -5.10 13.03 -8.20
N LYS A 125 -6.42 12.87 -8.08
CA LYS A 125 -7.14 12.95 -6.79
C LYS A 125 -7.67 11.60 -6.33
N ALA A 126 -7.68 10.60 -7.20
CA ALA A 126 -7.92 9.22 -6.82
C ALA A 126 -6.97 8.26 -7.54
N VAL A 127 -6.56 7.22 -6.83
CA VAL A 127 -5.62 6.21 -7.32
C VAL A 127 -6.27 4.84 -7.18
N LEU A 128 -6.54 4.20 -8.31
CA LEU A 128 -6.99 2.81 -8.39
C LEU A 128 -5.76 1.93 -8.53
N PHE A 129 -5.63 0.89 -7.72
CA PHE A 129 -4.53 -0.06 -7.86
C PHE A 129 -4.94 -1.47 -7.48
N HIS A 130 -4.26 -2.44 -8.08
CA HIS A 130 -4.39 -3.86 -7.77
C HIS A 130 -3.90 -4.10 -6.33
N CYS A 131 -4.64 -4.85 -5.51
CA CYS A 131 -4.34 -5.02 -4.08
C CYS A 131 -2.93 -5.60 -3.79
N ASP A 132 -2.37 -6.34 -4.74
CA ASP A 132 -1.00 -6.86 -4.67
C ASP A 132 0.11 -5.91 -5.20
N VAL A 133 -0.22 -4.69 -5.64
CA VAL A 133 0.80 -3.66 -5.89
C VAL A 133 1.43 -3.27 -4.56
N LEU A 134 2.77 -3.31 -4.49
CA LEU A 134 3.50 -2.81 -3.34
C LEU A 134 3.39 -1.28 -3.31
N HIS A 135 2.87 -0.75 -2.21
CA HIS A 135 2.63 0.67 -2.06
C HIS A 135 2.84 1.13 -0.62
N ALA A 136 2.92 2.44 -0.42
CA ALA A 136 3.02 3.07 0.88
C ALA A 136 2.41 4.48 0.82
N GLY A 137 1.71 4.88 1.88
CA GLY A 137 1.36 6.29 2.10
C GLY A 137 2.63 7.13 2.19
N VAL A 138 2.54 8.42 1.89
CA VAL A 138 3.70 9.31 2.03
C VAL A 138 3.97 9.61 3.50
N ILE A 139 5.24 9.84 3.84
CA ILE A 139 5.59 10.42 5.13
C ILE A 139 5.10 11.87 5.12
N SER A 140 4.04 12.14 5.87
CA SER A 140 3.48 13.48 6.06
C SER A 140 3.28 13.72 7.54
N ARG A 141 3.41 14.97 7.97
CA ARG A 141 3.05 15.44 9.32
C ARG A 141 1.87 16.41 9.30
N ASP A 142 1.18 16.49 8.17
CA ASP A 142 -0.04 17.27 8.03
C ASP A 142 -1.19 16.57 8.78
N PRO A 143 -1.72 17.18 9.86
CA PRO A 143 -2.84 16.61 10.62
C PRO A 143 -4.17 16.66 9.86
N GLN A 144 -4.26 17.40 8.75
CA GLN A 144 -5.44 17.53 7.90
C GLN A 144 -5.40 16.62 6.68
N ARG A 145 -4.33 15.86 6.49
CA ARG A 145 -4.22 14.97 5.34
C ARG A 145 -5.36 13.94 5.36
N LEU A 146 -6.17 13.88 4.30
CA LEU A 146 -7.32 13.00 4.20
C LEU A 146 -7.14 12.00 3.05
N ALA A 147 -7.26 10.72 3.36
CA ALA A 147 -7.31 9.63 2.38
C ALA A 147 -8.51 8.73 2.70
N VAL A 148 -9.37 8.47 1.71
CA VAL A 148 -10.51 7.58 1.86
C VAL A 148 -10.35 6.38 0.94
N GLN A 149 -10.30 5.20 1.53
CA GLN A 149 -10.06 3.94 0.86
C GLN A 149 -11.37 3.17 0.64
N TYR A 150 -11.50 2.61 -0.56
CA TYR A 150 -12.57 1.71 -0.97
C TYR A 150 -11.98 0.42 -1.53
N LYS A 151 -12.77 -0.66 -1.49
CA LYS A 151 -12.45 -1.95 -2.09
C LYS A 151 -13.39 -2.27 -3.24
N ILE A 152 -12.85 -2.86 -4.29
CA ILE A 152 -13.58 -3.22 -5.52
C ILE A 152 -13.21 -4.65 -5.88
N ALA A 153 -14.20 -5.51 -6.09
CA ALA A 153 -14.00 -6.89 -6.52
C ALA A 153 -15.05 -7.31 -7.53
N HIS A 154 -14.77 -8.40 -8.24
CA HIS A 154 -15.75 -9.00 -9.12
C HIS A 154 -16.79 -9.76 -8.28
N ARG A 155 -18.07 -9.66 -8.64
CA ARG A 155 -19.19 -10.29 -7.91
C ARG A 155 -19.01 -11.79 -7.62
N ASN A 156 -18.32 -12.50 -8.51
CA ASN A 156 -18.03 -13.93 -8.36
C ASN A 156 -17.07 -14.25 -7.20
N ASP A 157 -16.26 -13.28 -6.75
CA ASP A 157 -15.26 -13.45 -5.70
C ASP A 157 -15.71 -12.86 -4.36
N LEU A 158 -16.90 -12.24 -4.28
CA LEU A 158 -17.44 -11.68 -3.03
C LEU A 158 -17.53 -12.69 -1.87
N PRO A 159 -17.92 -13.97 -2.08
CA PRO A 159 -17.93 -14.93 -0.98
C PRO A 159 -16.56 -15.15 -0.33
N LEU A 160 -15.47 -14.97 -1.08
CA LEU A 160 -14.09 -15.08 -0.58
C LEU A 160 -13.66 -13.84 0.21
N LEU A 161 -14.36 -12.72 0.04
CA LEU A 161 -14.05 -11.41 0.62
C LEU A 161 -15.14 -10.94 1.60
N ALA A 162 -15.93 -11.86 2.15
CA ALA A 162 -17.05 -11.56 3.03
C ALA A 162 -16.64 -10.76 4.28
N GLU A 163 -15.43 -10.98 4.79
CA GLU A 163 -14.87 -10.24 5.94
C GLU A 163 -14.66 -8.74 5.68
N LEU A 164 -14.67 -8.31 4.41
CA LEU A 164 -14.52 -6.91 4.04
C LEU A 164 -15.84 -6.15 3.93
N GLN A 165 -16.98 -6.82 4.08
CA GLN A 165 -18.30 -6.19 3.99
C GLN A 165 -18.69 -5.53 5.32
N GLY A 166 -19.40 -4.40 5.24
CA GLY A 166 -19.86 -3.63 6.40
C GLY A 166 -18.76 -2.88 7.14
N ILE A 167 -17.59 -2.70 6.54
CA ILE A 167 -16.49 -1.96 7.17
C ILE A 167 -16.68 -0.47 6.88
N ASP A 168 -16.97 0.30 7.92
CA ASP A 168 -16.96 1.76 7.88
C ASP A 168 -16.14 2.30 9.06
N VAL A 169 -14.94 2.81 8.76
CA VAL A 169 -13.96 3.22 9.78
C VAL A 169 -13.47 4.64 9.50
N ASP A 170 -13.57 5.50 10.50
CA ASP A 170 -12.93 6.81 10.53
C ASP A 170 -11.75 6.79 11.51
N LYS A 171 -10.54 6.75 10.97
CA LYS A 171 -9.29 6.71 11.75
C LYS A 171 -8.62 8.09 11.73
N ARG A 172 -8.32 8.61 12.91
CA ARG A 172 -7.50 9.82 13.08
C ARG A 172 -6.13 9.45 13.62
N GLU A 173 -5.08 9.68 12.83
CA GLU A 173 -3.71 9.38 13.22
C GLU A 173 -2.95 10.64 13.62
N THR A 174 -2.31 10.57 14.79
CA THR A 174 -1.31 11.54 15.24
C THR A 174 0.04 10.83 15.31
N THR A 175 1.05 11.36 14.62
CA THR A 175 2.37 10.69 14.63
C THR A 175 3.22 11.15 15.79
N SER A 176 3.40 10.26 16.78
CA SER A 176 4.40 10.37 17.84
C SER A 176 5.75 9.73 17.49
N ILE A 177 5.84 9.07 16.33
CA ILE A 177 7.02 8.33 15.88
C ILE A 177 8.08 9.30 15.34
N ALA A 178 9.34 9.08 15.72
CA ALA A 178 10.48 9.84 15.21
C ALA A 178 10.66 9.65 13.70
N LEU A 179 10.89 10.76 12.99
CA LEU A 179 10.99 10.79 11.52
C LEU A 179 12.07 9.82 10.97
N GLY A 180 13.21 9.73 11.64
CA GLY A 180 14.30 8.85 11.23
C GLY A 180 13.93 7.36 11.31
N TYR A 181 13.18 6.96 12.35
CA TYR A 181 12.70 5.59 12.50
C TYR A 181 11.64 5.24 11.45
N GLU A 182 10.72 6.18 11.19
CA GLU A 182 9.71 6.01 10.14
C GLU A 182 10.35 5.86 8.76
N TRP A 183 11.35 6.70 8.45
CA TRP A 183 12.13 6.60 7.22
C TRP A 183 12.85 5.25 7.11
N LEU A 184 13.53 4.80 8.17
CA LEU A 184 14.22 3.52 8.18
C LEU A 184 13.24 2.36 7.96
N SER A 185 12.12 2.36 8.67
CA SER A 185 11.04 1.37 8.53
C SER A 185 10.48 1.32 7.10
N ARG A 186 10.29 2.48 6.47
CA ARG A 186 9.88 2.60 5.06
C ARG A 186 10.90 1.95 4.12
N LYS A 187 12.20 2.18 4.32
CA LYS A 187 13.24 1.59 3.46
C LYS A 187 13.38 0.09 3.67
N LEU A 188 13.36 -0.37 4.92
CA LEU A 188 13.42 -1.80 5.23
C LEU A 188 12.21 -2.56 4.67
N SER A 189 11.01 -1.97 4.73
CA SER A 189 9.81 -2.59 4.14
C SER A 189 9.84 -2.67 2.62
N LEU A 190 10.51 -1.74 1.95
CA LEU A 190 10.75 -1.80 0.51
C LEU A 190 11.82 -2.83 0.12
N MET A 191 12.87 -2.99 0.93
CA MET A 191 13.95 -3.95 0.67
C MET A 191 13.56 -5.39 0.98
N PHE A 192 12.72 -5.60 1.99
CA PHE A 192 12.32 -6.93 2.45
C PHE A 192 10.80 -7.14 2.36
N PRO A 193 10.15 -6.86 1.21
CA PRO A 193 8.71 -6.87 1.10
C PRO A 193 8.13 -8.27 1.32
N PHE A 194 8.86 -9.32 0.92
CA PHE A 194 8.47 -10.71 1.18
C PHE A 194 8.34 -10.99 2.68
N LEU A 195 9.35 -10.62 3.47
CA LEU A 195 9.34 -10.84 4.91
C LEU A 195 8.21 -10.06 5.57
N ILE A 196 8.06 -8.77 5.24
CA ILE A 196 7.03 -7.92 5.84
C ILE A 196 5.62 -8.40 5.49
N ASN A 197 5.34 -8.69 4.23
CA ASN A 197 3.98 -8.91 3.70
C ASN A 197 3.50 -10.37 3.70
N HIS A 198 4.41 -11.34 3.80
CA HIS A 198 4.04 -12.76 3.70
C HIS A 198 4.48 -13.59 4.91
N VAL A 199 5.60 -13.22 5.54
CA VAL A 199 6.10 -13.93 6.74
C VAL A 199 5.56 -13.27 8.01
N PHE A 200 5.78 -11.96 8.17
CA PHE A 200 5.49 -11.25 9.42
C PHE A 200 4.05 -10.79 9.55
N THR A 201 3.32 -10.57 8.45
CA THR A 201 1.90 -10.18 8.47
C THR A 201 1.05 -11.04 9.39
N ARG A 202 1.21 -12.36 9.34
CA ARG A 202 0.45 -13.29 10.20
C ARG A 202 0.69 -13.03 11.68
N TYR A 203 1.92 -12.65 12.04
CA TYR A 203 2.29 -12.34 13.43
C TYR A 203 1.85 -10.93 13.83
N LEU A 204 1.96 -9.96 12.92
CA LEU A 204 1.60 -8.57 13.16
C LEU A 204 0.08 -8.34 13.22
N GLN A 205 -0.71 -9.16 12.50
CA GLN A 205 -2.17 -9.15 12.55
C GLN A 205 -2.74 -10.02 13.68
N ARG A 206 -2.11 -11.14 14.05
CA ARG A 206 -2.56 -11.97 15.19
C ARG A 206 -2.06 -11.38 16.52
N GLN A 207 -2.96 -11.24 17.49
CA GLN A 207 -2.60 -10.90 18.88
C GLN A 207 -1.97 -12.09 19.62
N SER A 208 -0.88 -12.66 19.10
CA SER A 208 -0.15 -13.73 19.80
C SER A 208 0.86 -13.14 20.79
N ASN A 209 0.88 -13.60 22.03
CA ASN A 209 1.81 -13.10 23.06
C ASN A 209 3.22 -13.71 23.00
N THR A 210 3.65 -14.15 21.82
CA THR A 210 4.96 -14.81 21.64
C THR A 210 6.11 -13.79 21.68
N LEU A 211 7.29 -14.23 22.12
CA LEU A 211 8.49 -13.39 22.22
C LEU A 211 8.89 -12.80 20.85
N LEU A 212 8.73 -13.59 19.79
CA LEU A 212 8.91 -13.14 18.41
C LEU A 212 7.91 -12.02 18.05
N ASN A 213 6.64 -12.14 18.41
CA ASN A 213 5.66 -11.08 18.12
C ASN A 213 5.98 -9.79 18.88
N ARG A 214 6.42 -9.89 20.15
CA ARG A 214 6.88 -8.71 20.90
C ARG A 214 8.06 -8.04 20.23
N LEU A 215 9.06 -8.81 19.78
CA LEU A 215 10.22 -8.28 19.10
C LEU A 215 9.86 -7.65 17.75
N LEU A 216 9.01 -8.30 16.94
CA LEU A 216 8.51 -7.76 15.68
C LEU A 216 7.67 -6.49 15.89
N LEU A 217 6.82 -6.45 16.92
CA LEU A 217 6.05 -5.26 17.30
C LEU A 217 6.92 -4.13 17.83
N THR A 218 8.08 -4.41 18.43
CA THR A 218 9.05 -3.38 18.83
C THR A 218 9.83 -2.86 17.62
N VAL A 219 10.23 -3.75 16.70
CA VAL A 219 11.07 -3.40 15.53
C VAL A 219 10.26 -2.74 14.43
N PHE A 220 9.05 -3.21 14.16
CA PHE A 220 8.17 -2.67 13.13
C PHE A 220 7.08 -1.76 13.74
N GLY A 221 6.66 -1.95 14.99
CA GLY A 221 5.60 -1.11 15.57
C GLY A 221 4.21 -1.61 15.19
N ARG A 222 3.19 -1.13 15.93
CA ARG A 222 1.77 -1.40 15.61
C ARG A 222 1.29 -0.65 14.36
N SER A 223 2.08 0.32 13.89
CA SER A 223 1.77 1.22 12.80
C SER A 223 2.15 0.67 11.42
N PHE A 224 2.37 -0.64 11.27
CA PHE A 224 2.72 -1.26 9.97
C PHE A 224 1.54 -1.78 9.17
N TYR A 225 0.37 -1.91 9.80
CA TYR A 225 -0.86 -2.34 9.14
C TYR A 225 -2.02 -1.52 9.69
N ASN A 226 -2.94 -1.14 8.80
CA ASN A 226 -4.23 -0.65 9.24
C ASN A 226 -4.97 -1.80 9.94
N ARG A 227 -5.29 -1.58 11.21
CA ARG A 227 -6.15 -2.44 12.00
C ARG A 227 -7.60 -1.99 11.86
#